data_AF-A0A9R1UVX6-F1
#
_entry.id   AF-A0A9R1UVX6-F1
#
_cell.length_a   1.000
_cell.length_b   1.000
_cell.length_c   1.000
_cell.angle_alpha   90.00
_cell.angle_beta   90.00
_cell.angle_gamma   90.00
#
_symmetry.space_group_name_H-M   'P 1'
#
loop_
_entity.id
_entity.type
_entity.pdbx_description
1 polymer ?
#
loop_
_entity_poly.entity_id
_entity_poly.type
_entity_poly.pdbx_seq_one_letter_code
_entity_poly.pdbx_strand_id
1 'polypeptide(L)'
;MDCSTHLEKNKKTTILFWKLVRAYKTTEFEFYWGRLRNIRDDVATYLSQIPRAKWTKVYCPTTRYDYMTSNSAESMNAASNKARKLHILPLLEFFRTLMQKWFYKRRMAAEKKYNNTYEVG
;
A
#
# COMPACT_ATOMS: atom_id res chain seq x y z
N MET A 1 -19.61 2.90 2.15
CA MET A 1 -20.40 1.91 1.38
C MET A 1 -19.44 1.26 0.42
N ASP A 2 -18.97 0.05 0.75
CA ASP A 2 -17.92 -0.64 0.01
C ASP A 2 -18.48 -1.23 -1.29
N CYS A 3 -18.00 -0.74 -2.45
CA CYS A 3 -18.27 -1.35 -3.76
C CYS A 3 -17.89 -2.85 -3.83
N SER A 4 -17.10 -3.33 -2.87
CA SER A 4 -16.67 -4.71 -2.73
C SER A 4 -17.81 -5.72 -2.53
N THR A 5 -18.95 -5.31 -1.97
CA THR A 5 -20.06 -6.24 -1.65
C THR A 5 -20.90 -6.64 -2.87
N HIS A 6 -20.98 -5.80 -3.92
CA HIS A 6 -21.69 -6.12 -5.16
C HIS A 6 -20.87 -6.92 -6.17
N LEU A 7 -19.57 -7.11 -5.91
CA LEU A 7 -18.64 -7.86 -6.77
C LEU A 7 -18.67 -9.38 -6.55
N GLU A 8 -19.68 -9.90 -5.85
CA GLU A 8 -19.73 -11.31 -5.48
C GLU A 8 -19.75 -12.25 -6.69
N LYS A 9 -18.83 -13.24 -6.63
CA LYS A 9 -18.71 -14.50 -7.39
C LYS A 9 -17.94 -14.54 -8.72
N ASN A 10 -17.10 -13.57 -9.08
CA ASN A 10 -16.15 -13.76 -10.20
C ASN A 10 -14.73 -13.23 -9.92
N LYS A 11 -13.79 -14.16 -9.67
CA LYS A 11 -12.36 -13.85 -9.43
C LYS A 11 -11.76 -12.95 -10.52
N LYS A 12 -12.13 -13.14 -11.80
CA LYS A 12 -11.63 -12.32 -12.91
C LYS A 12 -12.13 -10.88 -12.82
N THR A 13 -13.42 -10.69 -12.53
CA THR A 13 -14.01 -9.35 -12.33
C THR A 13 -13.36 -8.64 -11.16
N THR A 14 -13.15 -9.32 -10.03
CA THR A 14 -12.48 -8.73 -8.85
C THR A 14 -11.05 -8.27 -9.19
N ILE A 15 -10.28 -9.09 -9.92
CA ILE A 15 -8.93 -8.73 -10.35
C ILE A 15 -8.96 -7.50 -11.26
N LEU A 16 -9.86 -7.47 -12.24
CA LEU A 16 -10.01 -6.33 -13.16
C LEU A 16 -10.42 -5.06 -12.43
N PHE A 17 -11.34 -5.16 -11.48
CA PHE A 17 -11.77 -4.05 -10.63
C PHE A 17 -10.59 -3.46 -9.85
N TRP A 18 -9.77 -4.28 -9.20
CA TRP A 18 -8.60 -3.77 -8.46
C TRP A 18 -7.53 -3.17 -9.37
N LYS A 19 -7.31 -3.74 -10.56
CA LYS A 19 -6.41 -3.15 -11.58
C LYS A 19 -6.91 -1.80 -12.07
N LEU A 20 -8.21 -1.68 -12.29
CA LEU A 20 -8.90 -0.45 -12.67
C LEU A 20 -8.78 0.63 -11.59
N VAL A 21 -9.12 0.30 -10.34
CA VAL A 21 -9.08 1.21 -9.19
C VAL A 21 -7.67 1.75 -8.95
N ARG A 22 -6.64 0.90 -9.13
CA ARG A 22 -5.23 1.24 -8.87
C ARG A 22 -4.49 1.83 -10.06
N ALA A 23 -5.13 1.95 -11.23
CA ALA A 23 -4.51 2.50 -12.42
C ALA A 23 -3.98 3.92 -12.17
N TYR A 24 -2.75 4.18 -12.60
CA TYR A 24 -2.10 5.49 -12.46
C TYR A 24 -2.26 6.34 -13.72
N LYS A 25 -2.42 5.70 -14.89
CA LYS A 25 -2.63 6.37 -16.17
C LYS A 25 -4.07 6.22 -16.62
N THR A 26 -4.58 7.25 -17.31
CA THR A 26 -5.93 7.24 -17.89
C THR A 26 -6.08 6.15 -18.95
N THR A 27 -5.03 5.88 -19.72
CA THR A 27 -5.01 4.81 -20.74
C THR A 27 -5.16 3.41 -20.13
N GLU A 28 -4.48 3.15 -19.00
CA GLU A 28 -4.62 1.88 -18.27
C GLU A 28 -6.02 1.73 -17.66
N PHE A 29 -6.56 2.83 -17.12
CA PHE A 29 -7.92 2.84 -16.59
C PHE A 29 -8.94 2.48 -17.68
N GLU A 30 -8.92 3.15 -18.83
CA GLU A 30 -9.89 2.91 -19.90
C GLU A 30 -9.75 1.48 -20.48
N PHE A 31 -8.53 0.95 -20.55
CA PHE A 31 -8.30 -0.45 -20.94
C PHE A 31 -8.98 -1.43 -19.98
N TYR A 32 -8.80 -1.29 -18.67
CA TYR A 32 -9.45 -2.17 -17.69
C TYR A 32 -10.95 -1.91 -17.59
N TRP A 33 -11.41 -0.69 -17.83
CA TRP A 33 -12.82 -0.30 -17.81
C TRP A 33 -13.58 -1.01 -18.93
N GLY A 34 -13.06 -0.97 -20.16
CA GLY A 34 -13.63 -1.69 -21.30
C GLY A 34 -13.70 -3.20 -21.05
N ARG A 35 -12.64 -3.80 -20.47
CA ARG A 35 -12.65 -5.22 -20.11
C ARG A 35 -13.65 -5.55 -19.01
N LEU A 36 -13.81 -4.68 -18.01
CA LEU A 36 -14.79 -4.88 -16.94
C LEU A 36 -16.20 -4.84 -17.52
N ARG A 37 -16.51 -3.84 -18.36
CA ARG A 37 -17.81 -3.68 -19.01
C ARG A 37 -18.16 -4.88 -19.90
N ASN A 38 -17.21 -5.38 -20.67
CA ASN A 38 -17.42 -6.54 -21.54
C ASN A 38 -17.75 -7.82 -20.78
N ILE A 39 -17.28 -7.96 -19.53
CA ILE A 39 -17.50 -9.17 -18.72
C ILE A 39 -18.73 -9.00 -17.81
N ARG A 40 -18.91 -7.81 -17.24
CA ARG A 40 -19.96 -7.47 -16.28
C ARG A 40 -20.44 -6.03 -16.46
N ASP A 41 -21.33 -5.84 -17.42
CA ASP A 41 -21.95 -4.54 -17.70
C ASP A 41 -22.85 -4.06 -16.55
N ASP A 42 -23.42 -4.99 -15.77
CA ASP A 42 -24.16 -4.71 -14.54
C ASP A 42 -23.31 -3.95 -13.51
N VAL A 43 -22.08 -4.43 -13.29
CA VAL A 43 -21.12 -3.81 -12.37
C VAL A 43 -20.62 -2.48 -12.93
N ALA A 44 -20.36 -2.40 -14.24
CA ALA A 44 -19.92 -1.17 -14.88
C ALA A 44 -21.00 -0.08 -14.80
N THR A 45 -22.27 -0.45 -14.97
CA THR A 45 -23.42 0.46 -14.86
C THR A 45 -23.55 1.00 -13.44
N TYR A 46 -23.47 0.14 -12.43
CA TYR A 46 -23.46 0.57 -11.03
C TYR A 46 -22.30 1.52 -10.71
N LEU A 47 -21.07 1.16 -11.13
CA LEU A 47 -19.89 2.00 -10.89
C LEU A 47 -19.96 3.34 -11.61
N SER A 48 -20.65 3.42 -12.75
CA SER A 48 -20.86 4.66 -13.50
C SER A 48 -21.74 5.67 -12.75
N GLN A 49 -22.60 5.21 -11.83
CA GLN A 49 -23.41 6.08 -10.97
C GLN A 49 -22.58 6.74 -9.86
N ILE A 50 -21.39 6.21 -9.57
CA ILE A 50 -20.51 6.73 -8.53
C ILE A 50 -19.42 7.59 -9.19
N PRO A 51 -19.19 8.84 -8.73
CA PRO A 51 -18.13 9.69 -9.26
C PRO A 51 -16.78 8.97 -9.25
N ARG A 52 -16.11 8.90 -10.42
CA ARG A 52 -14.85 8.15 -10.61
C ARG A 52 -13.78 8.53 -9.58
N ALA A 53 -13.68 9.81 -9.23
CA ALA A 53 -12.74 10.32 -8.22
C ALA A 53 -12.87 9.66 -6.82
N LYS A 54 -14.03 9.07 -6.50
CA LYS A 54 -14.28 8.41 -5.20
C LYS A 54 -13.69 7.00 -5.13
N TRP A 55 -13.53 6.33 -6.27
CA TRP A 55 -13.20 4.90 -6.32
C TRP A 55 -12.05 4.56 -7.28
N THR A 56 -11.48 5.53 -7.98
CA THR A 56 -10.28 5.35 -8.81
C THR A 56 -9.13 6.21 -8.31
N LYS A 57 -7.90 5.75 -8.54
CA LYS A 57 -6.70 6.52 -8.22
C LYS A 57 -6.42 7.61 -9.26
N VAL A 58 -6.53 7.30 -10.55
CA VAL A 58 -6.22 8.23 -11.65
C VAL A 58 -7.06 9.50 -11.66
N TYR A 59 -8.32 9.44 -11.20
CA TYR A 59 -9.21 10.61 -11.13
C TYR A 59 -9.31 11.21 -9.73
N CYS A 60 -8.58 10.66 -8.74
CA CYS A 60 -8.57 11.21 -7.39
C CYS A 60 -7.59 12.41 -7.33
N PRO A 61 -8.02 13.59 -6.86
CA PRO A 61 -7.17 14.79 -6.81
C PRO A 61 -6.03 14.68 -5.78
N THR A 62 -6.10 13.73 -4.85
CA THR A 62 -5.08 13.53 -3.83
C THR A 62 -4.34 12.22 -4.10
N THR A 63 -3.01 12.29 -4.18
CA THR A 63 -2.13 11.13 -4.20
C THR A 63 -2.35 10.36 -2.90
N ARG A 64 -3.24 9.37 -2.89
CA ARG A 64 -3.34 8.41 -1.80
C ARG A 64 -2.04 7.62 -1.80
N TYR A 65 -1.08 8.10 -1.00
CA TYR A 65 0.02 7.28 -0.54
C TYR A 65 -0.62 6.03 0.09
N ASP A 66 -0.09 4.87 -0.27
CA ASP A 66 -0.46 3.60 0.32
C ASP A 66 0.05 3.56 1.76
N TYR A 67 -0.50 4.41 2.64
CA TYR A 67 -0.04 4.61 4.01
C TYR A 67 -0.75 3.67 5.00
N MET A 68 -1.62 2.80 4.49
CA MET A 68 -2.36 1.85 5.29
C MET A 68 -2.19 0.46 4.70
N THR A 69 -0.97 -0.07 4.76
CA THR A 69 -0.84 -1.52 4.85
C THR A 69 -0.91 -1.85 6.35
N SER A 70 -1.94 -2.60 6.75
CA SER A 70 -2.02 -3.13 8.13
C SER A 70 -0.71 -3.82 8.51
N ASN A 71 0.02 -4.36 7.52
CA ASN A 71 1.36 -4.91 7.66
C ASN A 71 2.35 -4.02 8.44
N SER A 72 2.40 -2.70 8.21
CA SER A 72 3.31 -1.84 8.99
C SER A 72 2.86 -1.71 10.45
N ALA A 73 1.55 -1.55 10.68
CA ALA A 73 0.98 -1.51 12.01
C ALA A 73 1.10 -2.87 12.73
N GLU A 74 0.84 -3.97 12.05
CA GLU A 74 0.96 -5.36 12.50
C GLU A 74 2.41 -5.70 12.82
N SER A 75 3.36 -5.33 11.96
CA SER A 75 4.79 -5.54 12.19
C SER A 75 5.27 -4.73 13.40
N MET A 76 4.86 -3.47 13.54
CA MET A 76 5.14 -2.68 14.74
C MET A 76 4.47 -3.24 15.99
N ASN A 77 3.23 -3.74 15.88
CA ASN A 77 2.50 -4.38 16.98
C ASN A 77 3.16 -5.69 17.40
N ALA A 78 3.65 -6.49 16.45
CA ALA A 78 4.40 -7.72 16.72
C ALA A 78 5.74 -7.42 17.38
N ALA A 79 6.48 -6.41 16.87
CA ALA A 79 7.75 -5.98 17.42
C ALA A 79 7.63 -5.39 18.85
N SER A 80 6.51 -4.74 19.16
CA SER A 80 6.27 -4.09 20.47
C SER A 80 5.46 -4.94 21.44
N ASN A 81 4.99 -6.14 21.06
CA ASN A 81 4.05 -6.91 21.85
C ASN A 81 4.53 -7.19 23.29
N LYS A 82 5.83 -7.48 23.47
CA LYS A 82 6.43 -7.71 24.79
C LYS A 82 6.68 -6.40 25.56
N ALA A 83 6.98 -5.31 24.85
CA ALA A 83 7.29 -4.01 25.45
C ALA A 83 6.04 -3.27 25.96
N ARG A 84 4.86 -3.54 25.40
CA ARG A 84 3.57 -2.96 25.85
C ARG A 84 3.15 -3.36 27.27
N LYS A 85 3.78 -4.38 27.84
CA LYS A 85 3.58 -4.80 29.25
C LYS A 85 4.42 -3.98 30.24
N LEU A 86 5.28 -3.10 29.74
CA LEU A 86 6.14 -2.24 30.55
C LEU A 86 5.50 -0.84 30.66
N HIS A 87 5.87 -0.11 31.71
CA HIS A 87 5.52 1.31 31.84
C HIS A 87 5.99 2.11 30.61
N ILE A 88 5.36 3.26 30.35
CA ILE A 88 5.58 4.12 29.16
C ILE A 88 7.08 4.43 28.94
N LEU A 89 7.84 4.63 30.02
CA LEU A 89 9.27 4.94 29.95
C LEU A 89 10.12 3.79 29.35
N PRO A 90 10.07 2.54 29.86
CA PRO A 90 10.74 1.41 29.21
C PRO A 90 10.32 1.15 27.75
N LEU A 91 9.05 1.41 27.40
CA LEU A 91 8.58 1.27 26.02
C LEU A 91 9.24 2.29 25.08
N LEU A 92 9.35 3.55 25.52
CA LEU A 92 10.06 4.59 24.77
C LEU A 92 11.55 4.27 24.61
N GLU A 93 12.18 3.75 25.67
CA GLU A 93 13.59 3.35 25.64
C GLU A 93 13.83 2.17 24.67
N PHE A 94 12.88 1.22 24.61
CA PHE A 94 12.89 0.14 23.62
C PHE A 94 12.82 0.68 22.19
N PHE A 95 11.91 1.59 21.89
CA PHE A 95 11.81 2.17 20.55
C PHE A 95 13.03 3.02 20.18
N ARG A 96 13.56 3.80 21.13
CA ARG A 96 14.77 4.60 20.96
C ARG A 96 15.96 3.72 20.58
N THR A 97 16.21 2.66 21.34
CA THR A 97 17.33 1.74 21.08
C THR A 97 17.16 0.98 19.76
N LEU A 98 15.94 0.60 19.40
CA LEU A 98 15.63 -0.07 18.14
C LEU A 98 15.92 0.85 16.93
N MET A 99 15.46 2.10 16.99
CA MET A 99 15.73 3.11 15.96
C MET A 99 17.23 3.40 15.82
N GLN A 100 17.93 3.60 16.93
CA GLN A 100 19.39 3.85 16.93
C GLN A 100 20.16 2.70 16.30
N LYS A 101 19.85 1.45 16.65
CA LYS A 101 20.47 0.26 16.03
C LYS A 101 20.21 0.20 14.53
N TRP A 102 19.00 0.53 14.09
CA TRP A 102 18.63 0.50 12.68
C TRP A 102 19.38 1.56 11.86
N PHE A 103 19.45 2.80 12.36
CA PHE A 103 20.24 3.87 11.73
C PHE A 103 21.73 3.54 11.70
N TYR A 104 22.27 2.99 12.79
CA TYR A 104 23.66 2.57 12.84
C TYR A 104 23.97 1.53 11.76
N LYS A 105 23.15 0.48 11.64
CA LYS A 105 23.31 -0.53 10.59
C LYS A 105 23.25 0.06 9.18
N ARG A 106 22.33 1.00 8.91
CA ARG A 106 22.24 1.68 7.61
C ARG A 106 23.48 2.52 7.32
N ARG A 107 24.03 3.22 8.31
CA ARG A 107 25.26 4.01 8.16
C ARG A 107 26.45 3.12 7.81
N MET A 108 26.66 2.05 8.57
CA MET A 108 27.74 1.08 8.31
C MET A 108 27.61 0.42 6.94
N ALA A 109 26.38 0.08 6.51
CA ALA A 109 26.15 -0.48 5.18
C ALA A 109 26.45 0.52 4.05
N ALA A 110 26.13 1.81 4.26
CA ALA A 110 26.45 2.86 3.30
C ALA A 110 27.96 3.13 3.22
N GLU A 111 28.66 3.16 4.36
CA GLU A 111 30.11 3.31 4.44
C GLU A 111 30.84 2.12 3.81
N LYS A 112 30.39 0.89 4.07
CA LYS A 112 30.92 -0.31 3.41
C LYS A 112 30.71 -0.25 1.89
N LYS A 113 29.55 0.21 1.43
CA LYS A 113 29.28 0.39 0.00
C LYS A 113 30.21 1.44 -0.62
N TYR A 114 30.43 2.56 0.07
CA TYR A 114 31.37 3.60 -0.33
C TYR A 114 32.79 3.06 -0.42
N ASN A 115 33.31 2.40 0.62
CA ASN A 115 34.67 1.86 0.62
C ASN A 115 34.87 0.79 -0.48
N ASN A 116 33.90 -0.10 -0.68
CA ASN A 116 33.96 -1.10 -1.75
C ASN A 116 33.95 -0.49 -3.17
N THR A 117 33.49 0.75 -3.36
CA THR A 117 33.53 1.42 -4.68
C THR A 117 34.88 2.08 -5.00
N TYR A 118 35.77 2.24 -4.02
CA TYR A 118 37.10 2.86 -4.22
C TYR A 118 38.28 1.89 -4.03
N GLU A 119 38.04 0.65 -3.58
CA GLU A 119 39.07 -0.41 -3.54
C GLU A 119 39.02 -1.39 -4.75
N VAL A 120 38.07 -1.22 -5.67
CA VAL A 120 37.94 -2.02 -6.91
C VAL A 120 38.25 -1.18 -8.17
N GLY A 121 38.92 -0.03 -7.99
CA GLY A 121 39.39 0.86 -9.06
C GLY A 121 40.89 0.78 -9.25
#